data_AF-A0A957PML4-F1
#
_entry.id   AF-A0A957PML4-F1
#
_cell.length_a   1.000
_cell.length_b   1.000
_cell.length_c   1.000
_cell.angle_alpha   90.00
_cell.angle_beta   90.00
_cell.angle_gamma   90.00
#
_symmetry.space_group_name_H-M   'P 1'
#
loop_
_entity.id
_entity.type
_entity.pdbx_description
1 polymer ?
#
loop_
_entity_poly.entity_id
_entity_poly.type
_entity_poly.pdbx_seq_one_letter_code
_entity_poly.pdbx_strand_id
1 'polypeptide(L)'
;MNANSKLNTIIAITISVLTIFSALLGRHMASVKGKASGQYGAAQRAELNAQKVKSLNALTVDEANRSFLNYKRNFDEYQLISTQLQDALASEPVDETLVSSLRTKQEGLRALYISNLNLFPNAYITYDGNYDVEAHLGQLYARAAQDMDLNPQLHLDQAALYNAQVQRIQYALMMLAASLFFFAMVSTIGKLSNVFFWGFTVLGMLFGSAGLVTGIINWV
;
A
#
# COMPACT_ATOMS: atom_id res chain seq x y z
N MET A 1 61.29 -0.94 19.26
CA MET A 1 59.88 -0.96 18.79
C MET A 1 59.22 0.18 19.54
N ASN A 2 59.04 1.34 18.91
CA ASN A 2 58.74 2.60 19.62
C ASN A 2 57.30 2.59 20.13
N ALA A 3 57.07 3.02 21.38
CA ALA A 3 55.74 3.07 21.99
C ALA A 3 54.70 3.85 21.14
N ASN A 4 55.16 4.88 20.42
CA ASN A 4 54.34 5.68 19.50
C ASN A 4 53.73 4.87 18.34
N SER A 5 54.40 3.84 17.83
CA SER A 5 53.84 3.05 16.71
C SER A 5 52.70 2.14 17.16
N LYS A 6 52.82 1.55 18.36
CA LYS A 6 51.76 0.73 18.97
C LYS A 6 50.52 1.56 19.29
N LEU A 7 50.71 2.77 19.83
CA LEU A 7 49.62 3.66 20.19
C LEU A 7 48.85 4.14 18.95
N ASN A 8 49.54 4.55 17.88
CA ASN A 8 48.90 4.92 16.62
C ASN A 8 48.11 3.77 15.98
N THR A 9 48.60 2.53 16.13
CA THR A 9 47.89 1.37 15.62
C THR A 9 46.60 1.11 16.39
N ILE A 10 46.66 1.16 17.72
CA ILE A 10 45.48 0.97 18.56
C ILE A 10 44.44 2.03 18.23
N ILE A 11 44.84 3.29 18.10
CA ILE A 11 43.97 4.39 17.69
C ILE A 11 43.33 4.10 16.33
N ALA A 12 44.10 3.66 15.34
CA ALA A 12 43.57 3.39 14.00
C ALA A 12 42.60 2.20 13.97
N ILE A 13 42.86 1.13 14.73
CA ILE A 13 41.92 0.00 14.91
C ILE A 13 40.64 0.48 15.60
N THR A 14 40.75 1.26 16.67
CA THR A 14 39.59 1.81 17.38
C THR A 14 38.74 2.70 16.48
N ILE A 15 39.37 3.56 15.67
CA ILE A 15 38.66 4.40 14.68
C ILE A 15 37.97 3.52 13.64
N SER A 16 38.63 2.48 13.13
CA SER A 16 38.03 1.56 12.16
C SER A 16 36.81 0.83 12.73
N VAL A 17 36.91 0.30 13.95
CA VAL A 17 35.81 -0.38 14.62
C VAL A 17 34.65 0.60 14.85
N LEU A 18 34.95 1.79 15.37
CA LEU A 18 33.95 2.85 15.58
C LEU A 18 33.26 3.26 14.28
N THR A 19 33.99 3.30 13.17
CA THR A 19 33.44 3.66 11.84
C THR A 19 32.48 2.58 11.35
N ILE A 20 32.83 1.30 11.51
CA ILE A 20 31.94 0.18 11.15
C ILE A 20 30.67 0.22 12.01
N PHE A 21 30.80 0.41 13.33
CA PHE A 21 29.66 0.53 14.23
C PHE A 21 28.78 1.74 13.89
N SER A 22 29.38 2.89 13.57
CA SER A 22 28.65 4.09 13.16
C SER A 22 27.92 3.89 11.83
N ALA A 23 28.53 3.18 10.88
CA ALA A 23 27.88 2.83 9.61
C ALA A 23 26.71 1.84 9.80
N LEU A 24 26.84 0.87 10.72
CA LEU A 24 25.76 -0.06 11.07
C LEU A 24 24.60 0.66 11.79
N LEU A 25 24.90 1.51 12.78
CA LEU A 25 23.89 2.32 13.47
C LEU A 25 23.22 3.32 12.53
N GLY A 26 23.98 3.91 11.60
CA GLY A 26 23.46 4.78 10.55
C GLY A 26 22.43 4.09 9.66
N ARG A 27 22.63 2.81 9.33
CA ARG A 27 21.63 2.02 8.57
C ARG A 27 20.31 1.88 9.33
N HIS A 28 20.39 1.52 10.61
CA HIS A 28 19.19 1.38 11.45
C HIS A 28 18.48 2.72 11.59
N MET A 29 19.20 3.82 11.85
CA MET A 29 18.58 5.15 11.95
C MET A 29 17.99 5.63 10.62
N ALA A 30 18.67 5.39 9.48
CA ALA A 30 18.17 5.76 8.16
C ALA A 30 16.90 4.97 7.76
N SER A 31 16.80 3.70 8.17
CA SER A 31 15.59 2.90 7.98
C SER A 31 14.39 3.41 8.79
N VAL A 32 14.63 4.06 9.94
CA VAL A 32 13.58 4.55 10.84
C VAL A 32 13.19 6.00 10.53
N LYS A 33 14.17 6.87 10.25
CA LYS A 33 13.97 8.29 9.92
C LYS A 33 14.70 8.64 8.63
N GLY A 34 13.99 8.54 7.52
CA GLY A 34 14.50 8.89 6.19
C GLY A 34 13.39 8.98 5.15
N LYS A 35 13.73 9.46 3.95
CA LYS A 35 12.78 9.55 2.83
C LYS A 35 12.17 8.18 2.49
N ALA A 36 12.96 7.10 2.58
CA ALA A 36 12.47 5.73 2.42
C ALA A 36 11.38 5.38 3.44
N SER A 37 11.60 5.65 4.74
CA SER A 37 10.62 5.43 5.82
C SER A 37 9.32 6.21 5.59
N GLY A 38 9.42 7.47 5.18
CA GLY A 38 8.26 8.29 4.83
C GLY A 38 7.44 7.69 3.66
N GLN A 39 8.12 7.15 2.65
CA GLN A 39 7.48 6.49 1.52
C GLN A 39 6.86 5.13 1.91
N TYR A 40 7.49 4.34 2.78
CA TYR A 40 6.86 3.15 3.34
C TYR A 40 5.59 3.47 4.13
N GLY A 41 5.59 4.56 4.90
CA GLY A 41 4.38 5.04 5.59
C GLY A 41 3.30 5.54 4.63
N ALA A 42 3.67 6.12 3.49
CA ALA A 42 2.72 6.46 2.43
C ALA A 42 2.13 5.20 1.78
N ALA A 43 2.96 4.21 1.44
CA ALA A 43 2.53 2.93 0.90
C ALA A 43 1.55 2.20 1.83
N GLN A 44 1.84 2.18 3.14
CA GLN A 44 0.92 1.58 4.13
C GLN A 44 -0.43 2.31 4.19
N ARG A 45 -0.44 3.64 4.07
CA ARG A 45 -1.68 4.41 4.03
C ARG A 45 -2.46 4.17 2.75
N ALA A 46 -1.78 4.10 1.61
CA ALA A 46 -2.40 3.79 0.31
C ALA A 46 -3.02 2.38 0.32
N GLU A 47 -2.32 1.40 0.89
CA GLU A 47 -2.85 0.04 1.06
C GLU A 47 -4.08 0.01 1.99
N LEU A 48 -4.01 0.69 3.13
CA LEU A 48 -5.15 0.82 4.05
C LEU A 48 -6.35 1.48 3.36
N ASN A 49 -6.11 2.54 2.59
CA ASN A 49 -7.14 3.23 1.81
C ASN A 49 -7.74 2.29 0.75
N ALA A 50 -6.91 1.54 0.02
CA ALA A 50 -7.36 0.57 -0.97
C ALA A 50 -8.25 -0.51 -0.35
N GLN A 51 -7.86 -1.06 0.81
CA GLN A 51 -8.66 -2.04 1.54
C GLN A 51 -9.96 -1.44 2.06
N LYS A 52 -9.91 -0.23 2.63
CA LYS A 52 -11.08 0.49 3.11
C LYS A 52 -12.08 0.75 1.99
N VAL A 53 -11.61 1.27 0.85
CA VAL A 53 -12.44 1.54 -0.34
C VAL A 53 -13.05 0.26 -0.87
N LYS A 54 -12.27 -0.81 -0.99
CA LYS A 54 -12.78 -2.11 -1.42
C LYS A 54 -13.89 -2.62 -0.53
N SER A 55 -13.72 -2.54 0.79
CA SER A 55 -14.73 -3.01 1.75
C SER A 55 -15.97 -2.12 1.77
N LEU A 56 -15.80 -0.79 1.80
CA LEU A 56 -16.92 0.15 1.87
C LEU A 56 -17.74 0.15 0.57
N ASN A 57 -17.06 0.13 -0.58
CA ASN A 57 -17.74 0.13 -1.87
C ASN A 57 -18.49 -1.18 -2.07
N ALA A 58 -17.91 -2.33 -1.72
CA ALA A 58 -18.61 -3.62 -1.79
C ALA A 58 -19.90 -3.61 -0.94
N LEU A 59 -19.81 -3.13 0.31
CA LEU A 59 -20.99 -3.04 1.19
C LEU A 59 -22.06 -2.08 0.64
N THR A 60 -21.64 -0.93 0.11
CA THR A 60 -22.55 0.06 -0.50
C THR A 60 -23.29 -0.52 -1.70
N VAL A 61 -22.58 -1.25 -2.57
CA VAL A 61 -23.19 -1.87 -3.75
C VAL A 61 -24.10 -3.03 -3.35
N ASP A 62 -23.71 -3.84 -2.37
CA ASP A 62 -24.56 -4.92 -1.84
C ASP A 62 -25.86 -4.38 -1.24
N GLU A 63 -25.81 -3.26 -0.50
CA GLU A 63 -26.99 -2.60 0.04
C GLU A 63 -27.89 -2.04 -1.06
N ALA A 64 -27.31 -1.40 -2.08
CA ALA A 64 -28.04 -0.92 -3.25
C ALA A 64 -28.70 -2.09 -4.01
N ASN A 65 -27.99 -3.20 -4.21
CA ASN A 65 -28.51 -4.39 -4.87
C ASN A 65 -29.64 -5.04 -4.08
N ARG A 66 -29.52 -5.14 -2.75
CA ARG A 66 -30.61 -5.63 -1.89
C ARG A 66 -31.85 -4.74 -1.96
N SER A 67 -31.64 -3.42 -1.97
CA SER A 67 -32.72 -2.44 -2.12
C SER A 67 -33.41 -2.57 -3.48
N PHE A 68 -32.63 -2.78 -4.55
CA PHE A 68 -33.15 -3.10 -5.88
C PHE A 68 -33.97 -4.39 -5.91
N LEU A 69 -33.49 -5.48 -5.30
CA LEU A 69 -34.21 -6.75 -5.23
C LEU A 69 -35.53 -6.60 -4.46
N ASN A 70 -35.53 -5.85 -3.36
CA ASN A 70 -36.75 -5.55 -2.61
C ASN A 70 -37.73 -4.68 -3.42
N TYR A 71 -37.21 -3.69 -4.17
CA TYR A 71 -38.01 -2.93 -5.12
C TYR A 71 -38.66 -3.84 -6.17
N LYS A 72 -37.86 -4.68 -6.84
CA LYS A 72 -38.33 -5.60 -7.88
C LYS A 72 -39.38 -6.56 -7.34
N ARG A 73 -39.13 -7.18 -6.19
CA ARG A 73 -40.10 -8.05 -5.52
C ARG A 73 -41.43 -7.35 -5.24
N ASN A 74 -41.38 -6.17 -4.63
CA ASN A 74 -42.60 -5.43 -4.26
C ASN A 74 -43.33 -4.89 -5.51
N PHE A 75 -42.59 -4.56 -6.58
CA PHE A 75 -43.15 -4.14 -7.85
C PHE A 75 -43.85 -5.30 -8.59
N ASP A 76 -43.22 -6.47 -8.66
CA ASP A 76 -43.79 -7.66 -9.27
C ASP A 76 -45.06 -8.12 -8.51
N GLU A 77 -45.02 -8.09 -7.17
CA GLU A 77 -46.19 -8.38 -6.33
C GLU A 77 -47.30 -7.33 -6.52
N TYR A 78 -46.94 -6.04 -6.63
CA TYR A 78 -47.88 -4.98 -6.93
C TYR A 78 -48.58 -5.21 -8.27
N GLN A 79 -47.85 -5.62 -9.32
CA GLN A 79 -48.45 -5.95 -10.61
C GLN A 79 -49.41 -7.13 -10.50
N LEU A 80 -49.01 -8.20 -9.82
CA LEU A 80 -49.87 -9.37 -9.62
C LEU A 80 -51.17 -9.03 -8.88
N ILE A 81 -51.08 -8.28 -7.78
CA ILE A 81 -52.26 -7.84 -7.00
C ILE A 81 -53.12 -6.90 -7.84
N SER A 82 -52.53 -6.05 -8.68
CA SER A 82 -53.28 -5.16 -9.57
C SER A 82 -54.08 -5.95 -10.61
N THR A 83 -53.51 -7.01 -11.17
CA THR A 83 -54.22 -7.93 -12.07
C THR A 83 -55.32 -8.68 -11.34
N GLN A 84 -55.05 -9.24 -10.16
CA GLN A 84 -56.06 -9.93 -9.34
C GLN A 84 -57.22 -9.02 -8.93
N LEU A 85 -56.93 -7.76 -8.61
CA LEU A 85 -57.95 -6.76 -8.33
C LEU A 85 -58.83 -6.53 -9.55
N GLN A 86 -58.23 -6.43 -10.74
CA GLN A 86 -58.95 -6.24 -11.99
C GLN A 86 -59.84 -7.46 -12.32
N ASP A 87 -59.35 -8.68 -12.11
CA ASP A 87 -60.11 -9.92 -12.29
C ASP A 87 -61.26 -10.03 -11.29
N ALA A 88 -61.03 -9.69 -10.01
CA ALA A 88 -62.06 -9.71 -8.97
C ALA A 88 -63.16 -8.64 -9.20
N LEU A 89 -62.81 -7.52 -9.82
CA LEU A 89 -63.78 -6.50 -10.25
C LEU A 89 -64.58 -6.94 -11.48
N ALA A 90 -64.04 -7.85 -12.29
CA ALA A 90 -64.71 -8.40 -13.47
C ALA A 90 -65.55 -9.66 -13.19
N SER A 91 -65.40 -10.30 -12.03
CA SER A 91 -66.18 -11.47 -11.63
C SER A 91 -67.58 -11.12 -11.12
N GLU A 92 -68.60 -11.86 -11.55
CA GLU A 92 -69.98 -11.74 -11.04
C GLU A 92 -70.40 -13.00 -10.23
N PRO A 93 -70.89 -12.85 -8.99
CA PRO A 93 -71.04 -11.61 -8.22
C PRO A 93 -69.69 -11.09 -7.68
N VAL A 94 -69.55 -9.77 -7.59
CA VAL A 94 -68.36 -9.12 -7.05
C VAL A 94 -68.30 -9.33 -5.53
N ASP A 95 -67.21 -9.92 -5.04
CA ASP A 95 -66.93 -10.00 -3.61
C ASP A 95 -66.26 -8.70 -3.12
N GLU A 96 -67.07 -7.81 -2.52
CA GLU A 96 -66.60 -6.52 -1.99
C GLU A 96 -65.54 -6.67 -0.89
N THR A 97 -65.57 -7.76 -0.12
CA THR A 97 -64.60 -7.99 0.97
C THR A 97 -63.22 -8.28 0.40
N LEU A 98 -63.15 -9.13 -0.63
CA LEU A 98 -61.94 -9.45 -1.35
C LEU A 98 -61.34 -8.21 -2.03
N VAL A 99 -62.18 -7.42 -2.73
CA VAL A 99 -61.74 -6.19 -3.41
C VAL A 99 -61.14 -5.18 -2.42
N SER A 100 -61.76 -4.97 -1.25
CA SER A 100 -61.22 -4.05 -0.24
C SER A 100 -59.85 -4.51 0.30
N SER A 101 -59.69 -5.82 0.50
CA SER A 101 -58.44 -6.40 0.98
C SER A 101 -57.31 -6.28 -0.04
N LEU A 102 -57.62 -6.49 -1.33
CA LEU A 102 -56.67 -6.35 -2.43
C LEU A 102 -56.26 -4.90 -2.64
N ARG A 103 -57.18 -3.93 -2.53
CA ARG A 103 -56.84 -2.50 -2.57
C ARG A 103 -55.89 -2.09 -1.45
N THR A 104 -56.18 -2.53 -0.22
CA THR A 104 -55.31 -2.22 0.93
C THR A 104 -53.90 -2.79 0.73
N LYS A 105 -53.79 -4.03 0.24
CA LYS A 105 -52.50 -4.64 -0.12
C LYS A 105 -51.80 -3.88 -1.26
N GLN A 106 -52.54 -3.49 -2.29
CA GLN A 106 -52.01 -2.72 -3.42
C GLN A 106 -51.41 -1.38 -2.96
N GLU A 107 -52.10 -0.64 -2.11
CA GLU A 107 -51.61 0.64 -1.56
C GLU A 107 -50.37 0.43 -0.67
N GLY A 108 -50.37 -0.62 0.16
CA GLY A 108 -49.21 -0.98 0.98
C GLY A 108 -47.98 -1.31 0.12
N LEU A 109 -48.14 -2.16 -0.90
CA LEU A 109 -47.06 -2.52 -1.83
C LEU A 109 -46.58 -1.30 -2.62
N ARG A 110 -47.51 -0.41 -3.00
CA ARG A 110 -47.19 0.84 -3.68
C ARG A 110 -46.27 1.73 -2.85
N ALA A 111 -46.60 1.92 -1.58
CA ALA A 111 -45.75 2.68 -0.67
C ALA A 111 -44.36 2.03 -0.52
N LEU A 112 -44.30 0.69 -0.42
CA LEU A 112 -43.05 -0.04 -0.23
C LEU A 112 -42.12 0.02 -1.46
N TYR A 113 -42.62 -0.20 -2.68
CA TYR A 113 -41.75 -0.14 -3.86
C TYR A 113 -41.27 1.29 -4.13
N ILE A 114 -42.11 2.32 -3.93
CA ILE A 114 -41.71 3.73 -4.08
C ILE A 114 -40.62 4.10 -3.07
N SER A 115 -40.75 3.63 -1.82
CA SER A 115 -39.74 3.83 -0.78
C SER A 115 -38.38 3.24 -1.20
N ASN A 116 -38.37 2.00 -1.69
CA ASN A 116 -37.14 1.32 -2.10
C ASN A 116 -36.47 1.97 -3.31
N LEU A 117 -37.24 2.60 -4.21
CA LEU A 117 -36.71 3.27 -5.41
C LEU A 117 -35.70 4.38 -5.09
N ASN A 118 -35.81 5.01 -3.92
CA ASN A 118 -34.90 6.06 -3.48
C ASN A 118 -33.63 5.54 -2.80
N LEU A 119 -33.57 4.24 -2.48
CA LEU A 119 -32.46 3.62 -1.74
C LEU A 119 -31.36 3.08 -2.66
N PHE A 120 -31.56 3.11 -3.98
CA PHE A 120 -30.55 2.74 -4.94
C PHE A 120 -30.56 3.68 -6.15
N PRO A 121 -29.39 3.90 -6.78
CA PRO A 121 -29.30 4.70 -7.99
C PRO A 121 -29.84 3.96 -9.22
N ASN A 122 -30.87 4.51 -9.85
CA ASN A 122 -31.50 3.93 -11.06
C ASN A 122 -30.58 3.90 -12.29
N ALA A 123 -29.47 4.65 -12.29
CA ALA A 123 -28.53 4.72 -13.41
C ALA A 123 -27.84 3.38 -13.73
N TYR A 124 -27.85 2.43 -12.79
CA TYR A 124 -27.23 1.11 -12.97
C TYR A 124 -28.24 0.00 -13.27
N ILE A 125 -29.49 0.35 -13.61
CA ILE A 125 -30.43 -0.65 -14.14
C ILE A 125 -30.08 -0.89 -15.62
N THR A 126 -29.76 -2.14 -15.96
CA THR A 126 -29.52 -2.55 -17.35
C THR A 126 -30.80 -2.56 -18.16
N TYR A 127 -30.67 -2.60 -19.48
CA TYR A 127 -31.81 -2.78 -20.39
C TYR A 127 -32.65 -4.02 -20.04
N ASP A 128 -32.00 -5.08 -19.56
CA ASP A 128 -32.65 -6.34 -19.15
C ASP A 128 -33.40 -6.24 -17.81
N GLY A 129 -33.40 -5.07 -17.17
CA GLY A 129 -34.08 -4.84 -15.89
C GLY A 129 -33.40 -5.55 -14.72
N ASN A 130 -32.07 -5.72 -14.79
CA ASN A 130 -31.22 -6.20 -13.70
C ASN A 130 -30.30 -5.07 -13.22
N TYR A 131 -29.79 -5.19 -12.00
CA TYR A 131 -28.89 -4.19 -11.43
C TYR A 131 -27.43 -4.51 -11.78
N ASP A 132 -26.75 -3.58 -12.42
CA ASP A 132 -25.34 -3.67 -12.77
C ASP A 132 -24.45 -3.31 -11.56
N VAL A 133 -24.16 -4.33 -10.77
CA VAL A 133 -23.26 -4.27 -9.62
C VAL A 133 -21.84 -3.87 -10.05
N GLU A 134 -21.37 -4.36 -11.20
CA GLU A 134 -19.98 -4.14 -11.65
C GLU A 134 -19.78 -2.70 -12.09
N ALA A 135 -20.71 -2.12 -12.85
CA ALA A 135 -20.66 -0.72 -13.25
C ALA A 135 -20.74 0.21 -12.02
N HIS A 136 -21.62 -0.07 -11.07
CA HIS A 136 -21.72 0.72 -9.84
C HIS A 136 -20.42 0.66 -9.02
N LEU A 137 -19.88 -0.55 -8.84
CA LEU A 137 -18.63 -0.76 -8.12
C LEU A 137 -17.47 -0.05 -8.82
N GLY A 138 -17.37 -0.14 -10.15
CA GLY A 138 -16.36 0.53 -10.97
C GLY A 138 -16.40 2.04 -10.82
N GLN A 139 -17.59 2.65 -10.82
CA GLN A 139 -17.73 4.09 -10.60
C GLN A 139 -17.31 4.50 -9.18
N LEU A 140 -17.66 3.72 -8.16
CA LEU A 140 -17.23 3.99 -6.78
C LEU A 140 -15.71 3.86 -6.62
N TYR A 141 -15.06 2.89 -7.26
CA TYR A 141 -13.61 2.80 -7.28
C TYR A 141 -12.96 3.95 -8.02
N ALA A 142 -13.49 4.34 -9.18
CA ALA A 142 -12.98 5.46 -9.96
C ALA A 142 -13.07 6.78 -9.16
N ARG A 143 -14.18 7.01 -8.46
CA ARG A 143 -14.35 8.17 -7.57
C ARG A 143 -13.39 8.12 -6.38
N ALA A 144 -13.28 6.96 -5.73
CA ALA A 144 -12.35 6.80 -4.62
C ALA A 144 -10.89 7.00 -5.05
N ALA A 145 -10.50 6.58 -6.25
CA ALA A 145 -9.17 6.80 -6.80
C ALA A 145 -8.86 8.29 -7.07
N GLN A 146 -9.90 9.13 -7.26
CA GLN A 146 -9.74 10.59 -7.37
C GLN A 146 -9.60 11.25 -5.99
N ASP A 147 -10.32 10.74 -4.99
CA ASP A 147 -10.37 11.35 -3.66
C ASP A 147 -9.18 10.94 -2.77
N MET A 148 -8.65 9.73 -2.95
CA MET A 148 -7.55 9.21 -2.13
C MET A 148 -6.58 8.36 -2.94
N ASP A 149 -5.34 8.30 -2.46
CA ASP A 149 -4.34 7.40 -3.02
C ASP A 149 -4.65 5.94 -2.66
N LEU A 150 -4.76 5.12 -3.70
CA LEU A 150 -5.02 3.68 -3.64
C LEU A 150 -3.84 2.86 -4.16
N ASN A 151 -2.75 3.50 -4.61
CA ASN A 151 -1.65 2.83 -5.28
C ASN A 151 -0.40 2.75 -4.37
N PRO A 152 -0.26 1.69 -3.56
CA PRO A 152 0.91 1.52 -2.69
C PRO A 152 2.18 1.25 -3.49
N GLN A 153 2.09 0.69 -4.69
CA GLN A 153 3.25 0.24 -5.46
C GLN A 153 4.15 1.41 -5.83
N LEU A 154 3.57 2.55 -6.23
CA LEU A 154 4.32 3.75 -6.56
C LEU A 154 5.21 4.21 -5.38
N HIS A 155 4.67 4.13 -4.17
CA HIS A 155 5.40 4.51 -2.95
C HIS A 155 6.46 3.48 -2.57
N LEU A 156 6.19 2.19 -2.76
CA LEU A 156 7.17 1.12 -2.53
C LEU A 156 8.37 1.22 -3.49
N ASP A 157 8.12 1.51 -4.76
CA ASP A 157 9.17 1.67 -5.76
C ASP A 157 10.08 2.86 -5.43
N GLN A 158 9.48 4.00 -5.04
CA GLN A 158 10.24 5.16 -4.57
C GLN A 158 11.03 4.85 -3.29
N ALA A 159 10.45 4.12 -2.34
CA ALA A 159 11.14 3.72 -1.13
C ALA A 159 12.34 2.81 -1.43
N ALA A 160 12.20 1.89 -2.41
CA ALA A 160 13.26 1.01 -2.85
C ALA A 160 14.45 1.79 -3.46
N LEU A 161 14.17 2.85 -4.24
CA LEU A 161 15.22 3.73 -4.79
C LEU A 161 16.03 4.41 -3.67
N TYR A 162 15.35 4.97 -2.66
CA TYR A 162 16.03 5.59 -1.53
C TYR A 162 16.84 4.58 -0.71
N ASN A 163 16.31 3.37 -0.51
CA ASN A 163 17.04 2.31 0.19
C ASN A 163 18.28 1.86 -0.58
N ALA A 164 18.18 1.72 -1.90
CA ALA A 164 19.32 1.40 -2.75
C ALA A 164 20.41 2.48 -2.64
N GLN A 165 20.04 3.76 -2.63
CA GLN A 165 20.99 4.86 -2.46
C GLN A 165 21.70 4.80 -1.08
N VAL A 166 20.95 4.60 0.00
CA VAL A 166 21.51 4.46 1.36
C VAL A 166 22.46 3.26 1.43
N GLN A 167 22.07 2.12 0.85
CA GLN A 167 22.87 0.90 0.84
C GLN A 167 24.21 1.10 0.11
N ARG A 168 24.24 1.85 -1.00
CA ARG A 168 25.47 2.15 -1.74
C ARG A 168 26.43 3.03 -0.93
N ILE A 169 25.93 4.10 -0.29
CA ILE A 169 26.75 4.96 0.59
C ILE A 169 27.30 4.15 1.75
N GLN A 170 26.51 3.23 2.31
CA GLN A 170 26.98 2.36 3.38
C GLN A 170 28.10 1.42 2.92
N TYR A 171 28.00 0.84 1.73
CA TYR A 171 29.08 0.01 1.19
C TYR A 171 30.38 0.80 1.00
N ALA A 172 30.30 2.06 0.52
CA ALA A 172 31.46 2.93 0.40
C ALA A 172 32.13 3.19 1.76
N LEU A 173 31.32 3.46 2.80
CA LEU A 173 31.82 3.65 4.18
C LEU A 173 32.47 2.38 4.75
N MET A 174 31.91 1.19 4.48
CA MET A 174 32.50 -0.08 4.91
C MET A 174 33.84 -0.35 4.22
N MET A 175 33.97 -0.04 2.92
CA MET A 175 35.23 -0.18 2.19
C MET A 175 36.31 0.78 2.72
N LEU A 176 35.95 2.03 3.02
CA LEU A 176 36.86 3.00 3.65
C LEU A 176 37.31 2.54 5.04
N ALA A 177 36.40 2.01 5.85
CA ALA A 177 36.75 1.46 7.16
C ALA A 177 37.70 0.25 7.03
N ALA A 178 37.46 -0.66 6.07
CA ALA A 178 38.36 -1.78 5.79
C ALA A 178 39.76 -1.30 5.35
N SER A 179 39.84 -0.26 4.53
CA SER A 179 41.11 0.38 4.15
C SER A 179 41.88 0.88 5.38
N LEU A 180 41.21 1.62 6.27
CA LEU A 180 41.80 2.11 7.53
C LEU A 180 42.28 0.98 8.42
N PHE A 181 41.54 -0.13 8.48
CA PHE A 181 41.95 -1.33 9.21
C PHE A 181 43.26 -1.91 8.66
N PHE A 182 43.39 -2.06 7.34
CA PHE A 182 44.61 -2.58 6.74
C PHE A 182 45.81 -1.65 6.94
N PHE A 183 45.61 -0.33 6.81
CA PHE A 183 46.67 0.64 7.12
C PHE A 183 47.08 0.60 8.60
N ALA A 184 46.12 0.41 9.51
CA ALA A 184 46.41 0.20 10.92
C ALA A 184 47.26 -1.06 11.12
N MET A 185 46.91 -2.17 10.47
CA MET A 185 47.62 -3.45 10.58
C MET A 185 49.07 -3.39 10.05
N VAL A 186 49.30 -2.64 8.96
CA VAL A 186 50.65 -2.36 8.43
C VAL A 186 51.52 -1.67 9.48
N SER A 187 50.93 -0.74 10.24
CA SER A 187 51.66 0.01 11.28
C SER A 187 52.02 -0.83 12.52
N THR A 188 51.28 -1.90 12.83
CA THR A 188 51.63 -2.85 13.91
C THR A 188 52.68 -3.88 13.51
N ILE A 189 52.59 -4.41 12.29
CA ILE A 189 53.33 -5.62 11.86
C ILE A 189 54.73 -5.29 11.34
N GLY A 190 55.17 -4.01 11.36
CA GLY A 190 56.36 -3.42 10.71
C GLY A 190 57.76 -4.03 10.94
N LYS A 191 57.90 -5.31 11.31
CA LYS A 191 59.14 -6.10 11.29
C LYS A 191 59.03 -7.51 10.66
N LEU A 192 57.85 -8.00 10.30
CA LEU A 192 57.69 -9.33 9.70
C LEU A 192 57.55 -9.21 8.18
N SER A 193 58.64 -9.56 7.46
CA SER A 193 58.76 -9.73 6.00
C SER A 193 58.24 -8.56 5.14
N ASN A 194 59.12 -8.00 4.30
CA ASN A 194 58.76 -6.97 3.31
C ASN A 194 57.53 -7.35 2.47
N VAL A 195 57.28 -8.64 2.23
CA VAL A 195 56.14 -9.13 1.45
C VAL A 195 54.80 -8.84 2.12
N PHE A 196 54.68 -9.01 3.44
CA PHE A 196 53.43 -8.74 4.17
C PHE A 196 53.13 -7.24 4.27
N PHE A 197 54.18 -6.44 4.47
CA PHE A 197 54.06 -4.98 4.50
C PHE A 197 53.51 -4.43 3.18
N TRP A 198 54.11 -4.82 2.05
CA TRP A 198 53.63 -4.41 0.73
C TRP A 198 52.24 -4.98 0.41
N GLY A 199 51.97 -6.23 0.78
CA GLY A 199 50.67 -6.87 0.55
C GLY A 199 49.50 -6.11 1.19
N PHE A 200 49.60 -5.78 2.49
CA PHE A 200 48.53 -5.06 3.18
C PHE A 200 48.42 -3.59 2.76
N THR A 201 49.51 -2.95 2.37
CA THR A 201 49.50 -1.56 1.88
C THR A 201 48.78 -1.45 0.53
N VAL A 202 49.07 -2.37 -0.40
CA VAL A 202 48.37 -2.45 -1.69
C VAL A 202 46.89 -2.75 -1.49
N LEU A 203 46.56 -3.68 -0.58
CA LEU A 203 45.16 -3.99 -0.26
C LEU A 203 44.44 -2.75 0.32
N GLY A 204 45.06 -2.06 1.27
CA GLY A 204 44.53 -0.83 1.85
C GLY A 204 44.28 0.26 0.80
N MET A 205 45.21 0.47 -0.14
CA MET A 205 45.03 1.40 -1.26
C MET A 205 43.91 0.99 -2.21
N LEU A 206 43.77 -0.30 -2.52
CA LEU A 206 42.69 -0.82 -3.37
C LEU A 206 41.32 -0.59 -2.72
N PHE A 207 41.15 -0.95 -1.44
CA PHE A 207 39.90 -0.72 -0.73
C PHE A 207 39.59 0.78 -0.54
N GLY A 208 40.61 1.59 -0.29
CA GLY A 208 40.46 3.03 -0.12
C GLY A 208 40.05 3.73 -1.41
N SER A 209 40.71 3.41 -2.54
CA SER A 209 40.37 3.95 -3.85
C SER A 209 38.98 3.48 -4.32
N ALA A 210 38.65 2.19 -4.14
CA ALA A 210 37.32 1.66 -4.44
C ALA A 210 36.22 2.34 -3.60
N GLY A 211 36.45 2.57 -2.31
CA GLY A 211 35.54 3.29 -1.42
C GLY A 211 35.31 4.74 -1.83
N LEU A 212 36.37 5.45 -2.24
CA LEU A 212 36.27 6.83 -2.73
C LEU A 212 35.53 6.92 -4.08
N VAL A 213 35.86 6.06 -5.03
CA VAL A 213 35.22 6.03 -6.36
C VAL A 213 33.73 5.72 -6.21
N THR A 214 33.37 4.73 -5.40
CA THR A 214 31.97 4.40 -5.13
C THR A 214 31.24 5.51 -4.36
N GLY A 215 31.91 6.20 -3.44
CA GLY A 215 31.36 7.38 -2.77
C GLY A 215 31.05 8.52 -3.74
N ILE A 216 32.00 8.87 -4.60
CA ILE A 216 31.86 9.99 -5.57
C ILE A 216 30.77 9.71 -6.61
N ILE A 217 30.75 8.49 -7.18
CA ILE A 217 29.76 8.11 -8.20
C ILE A 217 28.33 8.14 -7.65
N ASN A 218 28.13 7.88 -6.35
CA ASN A 218 26.80 7.88 -5.74
C ASN A 218 26.38 9.22 -5.12
N TRP A 219 27.27 10.22 -5.11
CA TRP A 219 27.00 11.56 -4.61
C TRP A 219 26.60 12.54 -5.72
N VAL A 220 27.01 12.26 -6.97
CA VAL A 220 26.52 12.89 -8.20
C VAL A 220 25.21 12.24 -8.64
#